data_AF-A0A0U5IGA2-F1
#
_entry.id   AF-A0A0U5IGA2-F1
#
_cell.length_a   1.000
_cell.length_b   1.000
_cell.length_c   1.000
_cell.angle_alpha   90.00
_cell.angle_beta   90.00
_cell.angle_gamma   90.00
#
_symmetry.space_group_name_H-M   'P 1'
#
loop_
_entity.id
_entity.type
_entity.pdbx_description
1 polymer ?
#
loop_
_entity_poly.entity_id
_entity_poly.type
_entity_poly.pdbx_seq_one_letter_code
_entity_poly.pdbx_strand_id
1 'polypeptide(L)' 'MATIVSCPRCGKSVVWGPESPWRPFCSKRCRLVDLGEWLDENHRIPGTEEDPDEDSPMSEHSPGAH' A
#
# COMPACT_ATOMS: atom_id res chain seq x y z
N MET A 1 10.48 23.31 -13.81
CA MET A 1 9.87 23.44 -12.48
C MET A 1 10.05 22.14 -11.74
N ALA A 2 10.38 22.18 -10.45
CA ALA A 2 10.49 20.97 -9.65
C ALA A 2 9.12 20.63 -9.04
N THR A 3 8.70 19.38 -9.14
CA THR A 3 7.45 18.91 -8.52
C THR A 3 7.61 18.95 -7.01
N ILE A 4 6.60 19.43 -6.28
CA ILE A 4 6.59 19.44 -4.81
C ILE A 4 5.44 18.57 -4.33
N VAL A 5 5.73 17.71 -3.35
CA VAL A 5 4.74 16.83 -2.70
C VAL A 5 4.70 17.07 -1.20
N SER A 6 3.61 16.68 -0.55
CA SER A 6 3.50 16.71 0.91
C SER A 6 4.03 15.40 1.51
N CYS A 7 4.85 15.50 2.55
CA CYS A 7 5.28 14.35 3.34
C CYS A 7 4.06 13.69 4.00
N PRO A 8 3.78 12.40 3.75
CA PRO A 8 2.56 11.75 4.26
C PRO A 8 2.53 11.67 5.79
N ARG A 9 3.70 11.65 6.45
CA ARG A 9 3.81 11.54 7.91
C ARG A 9 3.67 12.86 8.67
N CYS A 10 3.98 14.00 8.06
CA CYS A 10 4.02 15.28 8.78
C CYS A 10 3.58 16.51 7.97
N GLY A 11 3.19 16.34 6.70
CA GLY A 11 2.67 17.40 5.84
C GLY A 11 3.71 18.37 5.26
N LYS A 12 4.99 18.27 5.65
CA LYS A 12 6.03 19.16 5.11
C LYS A 12 6.21 19.00 3.60
N SER A 13 6.43 20.11 2.90
CA SER A 13 6.75 20.12 1.48
C SER A 13 8.10 19.45 1.19
N VAL A 14 8.13 18.61 0.16
CA VAL A 14 9.31 17.87 -0.29
C VAL A 14 9.47 18.06 -1.79
N VAL A 15 10.67 18.45 -2.23
CA VAL A 15 10.99 18.60 -3.64
C VAL A 15 11.22 17.23 -4.27
N TRP A 16 10.67 16.99 -5.46
CA TRP A 16 10.80 15.77 -6.26
C TRP A 16 12.05 15.75 -7.15
N GLY A 17 13.25 15.72 -6.55
CA GLY A 17 14.55 15.65 -7.25
C GLY A 17 15.74 15.22 -6.39
N PRO A 18 16.81 14.61 -6.89
CA PRO A 18 17.86 13.89 -6.12
C PRO A 18 18.27 14.44 -4.72
N GLU A 19 18.22 15.75 -4.50
CA GLU A 19 18.37 16.43 -3.21
C GLU A 19 17.50 15.95 -2.02
N SER A 20 16.33 15.31 -2.26
CA SER A 20 15.52 14.72 -1.17
C SER A 20 15.54 13.17 -1.21
N PRO A 21 16.58 12.52 -0.69
CA PRO A 21 16.80 11.07 -0.85
C PRO A 21 15.72 10.19 -0.17
N TRP A 22 14.90 10.77 0.70
CA TRP A 22 13.88 10.07 1.47
C TRP A 22 12.45 10.23 0.92
N ARG A 23 12.29 10.78 -0.29
CA ARG A 23 10.97 10.95 -0.91
C ARG A 23 10.08 9.71 -0.85
N PRO A 24 8.76 9.88 -0.66
CA PRO A 24 8.02 11.13 -0.52
C PRO A 24 8.17 11.80 0.87
N PHE A 25 8.98 11.23 1.77
CA PHE A 25 9.16 11.74 3.13
C PHE A 25 10.20 12.86 3.20
N CYS A 26 9.99 13.80 4.13
CA CYS A 26 10.93 14.90 4.34
C CYS A 26 12.23 14.48 5.05
N SER A 27 12.30 13.25 5.59
CA SER A 27 13.47 12.75 6.34
C SER A 27 13.42 11.23 6.51
N LYS A 28 14.58 10.63 6.82
CA LYS A 28 14.69 9.23 7.24
C LYS A 28 13.76 8.89 8.41
N ARG A 29 13.64 9.81 9.39
CA ARG A 29 12.78 9.63 10.57
C ARG A 29 11.32 9.45 10.18
N CYS A 30 10.80 10.31 9.29
CA CYS A 30 9.41 10.20 8.85
C CYS A 30 9.12 8.88 8.12
N ARG A 31 10.06 8.40 7.28
CA ARG A 31 9.95 7.10 6.63
C ARG A 31 9.92 5.93 7.63
N LEU A 32 10.74 5.98 8.68
CA LEU A 32 10.81 4.91 9.67
C LEU A 32 9.59 4.87 10.58
N VAL A 33 9.05 6.04 10.97
CA VAL A 33 7.83 6.11 11.78
C VAL A 33 6.64 5.57 11.00
N ASP A 34 6.51 5.98 9.73
CA ASP A 34 5.47 5.46 8.83
C ASP A 34 5.53 3.93 8.75
N LEU A 35 6.72 3.37 8.50
CA LEU A 35 6.94 1.92 8.50
C LEU A 35 6.58 1.27 9.85
N GLY A 36 6.90 1.91 10.98
CA GLY A 36 6.53 1.42 12.31
C GLY A 36 5.02 1.28 12.47
N GLU A 37 4.24 2.30 12.09
CA GLU A 37 2.78 2.25 12.20
C GLU A 37 2.13 1.16 11.34
N TRP A 38 2.76 0.79 10.20
CA TRP A 38 2.31 -0.37 9.42
C TRP A 38 2.61 -1.69 10.11
N LEU A 39 3.76 -1.82 10.75
CA LEU A 39 4.14 -3.02 11.49
C LEU A 39 3.31 -3.20 12.78
N ASP A 40 2.92 -2.08 13.40
CA ASP A 40 2.06 -2.05 14.59
C ASP A 40 0.55 -2.23 14.24
N GLU A 41 0.21 -2.64 13.01
CA GLU A 41 -1.16 -2.87 12.54
C GLU A 41 -2.09 -1.63 12.62
N ASN A 42 -1.51 -0.43 12.77
CA ASN A 42 -2.27 0.81 12.92
C ASN A 42 -2.78 1.38 11.59
N HIS A 43 -2.28 0.87 10.46
CA HIS A 43 -2.80 1.12 9.13
C HIS A 43 -3.55 -0.11 8.61
N ARG A 44 -4.88 -0.07 8.69
CA ARG A 44 -5.75 -1.08 8.09
C ARG A 44 -6.25 -0.57 6.75
N ILE A 45 -6.06 -1.35 5.69
CA ILE A 45 -6.82 -1.14 4.46
C ILE A 45 -8.23 -1.70 4.74
N PRO A 46 -9.29 -0.89 4.74
CA PRO A 46 -10.64 -1.43 4.86
C PRO A 46 -10.87 -2.39 3.71
N GLY A 47 -11.29 -3.61 4.01
CA GLY A 47 -11.77 -4.53 2.98
C GLY A 47 -13.01 -3.91 2.35
N THR A 48 -13.08 -3.91 1.01
CA THR A 48 -14.39 -3.87 0.36
C THR A 48 -15.16 -5.06 0.93
N GLU A 49 -16.38 -4.84 1.37
CA GLU A 49 -17.32 -5.92 1.67
C GLU A 49 -17.54 -6.65 0.35
N GLU A 50 -16.66 -7.59 0.00
CA GLU A 50 -16.93 -8.58 -1.02
C GLU A 50 -18.06 -9.44 -0.44
N ASP A 51 -19.24 -9.30 -1.05
CA ASP A 51 -20.43 -10.08 -0.75
C ASP A 51 -20.07 -11.55 -0.49
N PRO A 52 -20.65 -12.19 0.53
CA PRO A 52 -20.45 -13.62 0.73
C PRO A 52 -21.04 -14.37 -0.48
N ASP A 53 -20.44 -15.53 -0.75
CA ASP A 53 -20.92 -16.59 -1.66
C ASP A 53 -20.42 -16.50 -3.12
N GLU A 54 -19.21 -17.02 -3.36
CA GLU A 54 -18.92 -17.85 -4.55
C GLU A 54 -17.89 -18.92 -4.13
N ASP A 55 -18.36 -19.91 -3.34
CA ASP A 55 -17.75 -21.24 -3.36
C ASP A 55 -17.93 -21.76 -4.78
N SER A 56 -16.96 -21.50 -5.66
CA SER A 56 -16.93 -22.10 -6.99
C SER A 56 -16.34 -23.50 -6.80
N PRO A 57 -17.15 -24.58 -6.83
CA PRO A 57 -16.61 -25.92 -6.74
C PRO A 57 -15.66 -26.13 -7.92
N MET A 58 -14.44 -26.55 -7.60
CA MET A 58 -13.46 -27.05 -8.56
C MET A 58 -14.19 -27.97 -9.55
N SER A 59 -14.28 -27.56 -10.81
CA SER A 59 -14.82 -28.41 -11.86
C SER A 59 -13.90 -29.63 -12.00
N GLU A 60 -14.31 -30.74 -11.40
CA GLU A 60 -13.73 -32.07 -11.60
C GLU A 60 -13.75 -32.38 -13.09
N HIS A 61 -12.59 -32.24 -13.75
CA HIS A 61 -12.38 -32.88 -15.04
C HIS A 61 -12.23 -34.39 -14.79
N SER A 62 -13.35 -35.09 -14.76
CA SER A 62 -13.37 -36.54 -14.85
C SER A 62 -13.31 -36.96 -16.33
N PRO A 63 -12.37 -37.82 -16.75
CA PRO A 63 -12.26 -38.28 -18.13
C PRO A 63 -13.26 -39.43 -18.36
N GLY A 64 -14.07 -39.36 -19.45
CA GLY A 64 -15.01 -40.45 -19.74
C GLY A 64 -15.69 -40.39 -21.10
N ALA A 65 -15.14 -41.18 -22.03
CA ALA A 65 -15.77 -41.96 -23.10
C ALA A 65 -16.89 -41.36 -23.97
N HIS A 66 -16.59 -41.19 -25.27
CA HIS A 66 -17.39 -41.72 -26.38
C HIS A 66 -16.47 -42.13 -27.53
#